data_AF-I1Q1G2-F1
#
_entry.id   AF-I1Q1G2-F1
#
_cell.length_a   1.000
_cell.length_b   1.000
_cell.length_c   1.000
_cell.angle_alpha   90.00
_cell.angle_beta   90.00
_cell.angle_gamma   90.00
#
_symmetry.space_group_name_H-M   'P 1'
#
loop_
_entity.id
_entity.type
_entity.pdbx_description
1 polymer ?
#
loop_
_entity_poly.entity_id
_entity_poly.type
_entity_poly.pdbx_seq_one_letter_code
_entity_poly.pdbx_strand_id
1 'polypeptide(L)'
;MLRTEHISRNMKKENFPALVGCQVLVVAFVSAVSFFIKCFTKNVHQWTSQLQSPMKLFGVMIQFPWMSILYTGIFSTTFCLWAEVAAMRDVSATETAIIYGLEPVWGAAFAWAMLGERWGMTGFVGATFIIAGSFMVQILGSFPDVSRGDS
;
A
#
# COMPACT_ATOMS: atom_id res chain seq x y z
N MET A 1 25.07 -13.20 -15.26
CA MET A 1 24.96 -13.25 -13.78
C MET A 1 25.56 -12.04 -13.07
N LEU A 2 24.72 -11.04 -12.81
CA LEU A 2 25.06 -9.85 -12.03
C LEU A 2 25.12 -10.21 -10.53
N ARG A 3 26.10 -9.65 -9.82
CA ARG A 3 26.37 -9.84 -8.38
C ARG A 3 25.15 -9.55 -7.47
N THR A 4 24.16 -8.84 -7.97
CA THR A 4 22.89 -8.53 -7.30
C THR A 4 21.96 -9.75 -7.17
N GLU A 5 22.06 -10.75 -8.06
CA GLU A 5 21.21 -11.95 -8.05
C GLU A 5 21.57 -12.90 -6.89
N HIS A 6 22.87 -13.04 -6.59
CA HIS A 6 23.35 -13.89 -5.50
C HIS A 6 23.01 -13.32 -4.11
N ILE A 7 22.95 -12.00 -3.97
CA ILE A 7 22.55 -11.33 -2.71
C ILE A 7 21.04 -11.47 -2.49
N SER A 8 20.23 -11.40 -3.56
CA SER A 8 18.78 -11.60 -3.48
C SER A 8 18.41 -13.02 -3.05
N ARG A 9 19.10 -14.04 -3.56
CA ARG A 9 18.84 -15.44 -3.19
C ARG A 9 19.16 -15.79 -1.73
N ASN A 10 19.93 -14.95 -1.03
CA ASN A 10 20.34 -15.17 0.36
C ASN A 10 19.56 -14.33 1.39
N MET A 11 18.62 -13.49 0.95
CA MET A 11 17.64 -12.87 1.85
C MET A 11 16.61 -13.93 2.23
N LYS A 12 16.96 -14.70 3.26
CA LYS A 12 16.14 -15.75 3.87
C LYS A 12 14.71 -15.24 4.09
N LYS A 13 13.72 -16.08 3.75
CA LYS A 13 12.25 -15.88 3.84
C LYS A 13 11.74 -15.29 5.17
N GLU A 14 12.60 -15.19 6.18
CA GLU A 14 12.37 -14.59 7.50
C GLU A 14 12.38 -13.05 7.53
N ASN A 15 12.92 -12.37 6.51
CA ASN A 15 12.99 -10.90 6.48
C ASN A 15 11.76 -10.21 5.85
N PHE A 16 10.86 -10.97 5.21
CA PHE A 16 9.61 -10.47 4.64
C PHE A 16 8.70 -9.78 5.68
N PRO A 17 8.40 -10.39 6.85
CA PRO A 17 7.62 -9.72 7.89
C PRO A 17 8.36 -8.51 8.49
N ALA A 18 9.69 -8.51 8.49
CA ALA A 18 10.48 -7.34 8.91
C ALA A 18 10.41 -6.20 7.90
N LEU A 19 10.33 -6.51 6.59
CA LEU A 19 10.15 -5.51 5.53
C LEU A 19 8.76 -4.88 5.57
N VAL A 20 7.71 -5.69 5.75
CA VAL A 20 6.33 -5.21 5.96
C VAL A 20 6.25 -4.39 7.24
N GLY A 21 6.92 -4.83 8.31
CA GLY A 21 7.05 -4.06 9.56
C GLY A 21 7.72 -2.70 9.34
N CYS A 22 8.79 -2.64 8.55
CA CYS A 22 9.43 -1.40 8.15
C CYS A 22 8.50 -0.50 7.32
N GLN A 23 7.71 -1.04 6.39
CA GLN A 23 6.74 -0.27 5.61
C GLN A 23 5.64 0.31 6.49
N VAL A 24 5.08 -0.48 7.40
CA VAL A 24 4.07 -0.02 8.38
C VAL A 24 4.67 1.02 9.31
N LEU A 25 5.93 0.86 9.74
CA LEU A 25 6.65 1.89 10.49
C LEU A 25 6.80 3.17 9.69
N VAL A 26 7.25 3.10 8.43
CA VAL A 26 7.42 4.29 7.57
C VAL A 26 6.08 4.98 7.35
N VAL A 27 5.01 4.24 7.08
CA VAL A 27 3.65 4.80 6.94
C VAL A 27 3.17 5.40 8.26
N ALA A 28 3.42 4.75 9.40
CA ALA A 28 3.09 5.27 10.72
C ALA A 28 3.88 6.55 11.03
N PHE A 29 5.16 6.62 10.65
CA PHE A 29 6.00 7.80 10.80
C PHE A 29 5.54 8.94 9.89
N VAL A 30 5.26 8.67 8.61
CA VAL A 30 4.74 9.68 7.67
C VAL A 30 3.37 10.17 8.12
N SER A 31 2.52 9.29 8.64
CA SER A 31 1.21 9.64 9.20
C SER A 31 1.34 10.42 10.52
N ALA A 32 2.28 10.05 11.40
CA ALA A 32 2.57 10.77 12.63
C ALA A 32 3.15 12.17 12.36
N VAL A 33 4.03 12.31 11.37
CA VAL A 33 4.58 13.60 10.90
C VAL A 33 3.49 14.43 10.25
N SER A 34 2.66 13.84 9.40
CA SER A 34 1.50 14.50 8.80
C SER A 34 0.47 14.92 9.84
N PHE A 35 0.27 14.10 10.87
CA PHE A 35 -0.57 14.40 12.02
C PHE A 35 0.05 15.51 12.85
N PHE A 36 1.36 15.51 13.08
CA PHE A 36 2.05 16.57 13.81
C PHE A 36 2.01 17.91 13.08
N ILE A 37 2.20 17.90 11.75
CA ILE A 37 2.04 19.08 10.90
C ILE A 37 0.59 19.56 10.91
N LYS A 38 -0.39 18.67 10.67
CA LYS A 38 -1.83 19.01 10.77
C LYS A 38 -2.23 19.45 12.18
N CYS A 39 -1.63 18.88 13.21
CA CYS A 39 -1.86 19.21 14.62
C CYS A 39 -1.29 20.59 14.90
N PHE A 40 -0.13 20.95 14.35
CA PHE A 40 0.46 22.29 14.45
C PHE A 40 -0.37 23.34 13.68
N THR A 41 -0.80 23.02 12.44
CA THR A 41 -1.69 23.89 11.65
C THR A 41 -3.07 24.04 12.30
N LYS A 42 -3.62 22.96 12.89
CA LYS A 42 -4.86 23.02 13.67
C LYS A 42 -4.67 23.68 15.03
N ASN A 43 -3.52 23.54 15.69
CA ASN A 43 -3.24 24.20 16.99
C ASN A 43 -3.34 25.70 16.82
N VAL A 44 -2.72 26.25 15.77
CA VAL A 44 -2.75 27.69 15.49
C VAL A 44 -4.16 28.25 15.23
N HIS A 45 -5.10 27.43 14.74
CA HIS A 45 -6.49 27.84 14.50
C HIS A 45 -7.47 27.45 15.63
N GLN A 46 -7.17 26.39 16.39
CA GLN A 46 -8.06 25.77 17.39
C GLN A 46 -7.80 26.23 18.84
N TRP A 47 -6.65 26.86 19.13
CA TRP A 47 -6.43 27.50 20.45
C TRP A 47 -7.54 28.50 20.81
N THR A 48 -8.34 28.98 19.84
CA THR A 48 -9.38 30.00 20.08
C THR A 48 -10.82 29.47 20.26
N SER A 49 -11.18 28.21 19.97
CA SER A 49 -12.62 27.86 19.85
C SER A 49 -13.19 26.77 20.74
N GLN A 50 -12.47 25.76 21.25
CA GLN A 50 -13.18 24.62 21.86
C GLN A 50 -12.45 23.92 23.01
N LEU A 51 -12.34 24.63 24.14
CA LEU A 51 -12.32 24.00 25.45
C LEU A 51 -13.75 23.51 25.79
N GLN A 52 -14.24 22.51 25.07
CA GLN A 52 -15.62 22.02 25.20
C GLN A 52 -15.66 20.84 26.19
N SER A 53 -16.61 20.91 27.12
CA SER A 53 -16.76 20.09 28.33
C SER A 53 -16.64 18.56 28.19
N PRO A 54 -16.13 17.85 29.22
CA PRO A 54 -15.91 16.39 29.21
C PRO A 54 -17.16 15.53 28.89
N MET A 55 -18.37 16.06 29.08
CA MET A 55 -19.61 15.36 28.72
C MET A 55 -19.83 15.21 27.21
N LYS A 56 -19.33 16.15 26.39
CA LYS A 56 -19.51 16.08 24.93
C LYS A 56 -18.64 14.99 24.29
N LEU A 57 -17.49 14.68 24.90
CA LEU A 57 -16.62 13.58 24.49
C LEU A 57 -17.27 12.22 24.76
N PHE A 58 -17.98 12.07 25.88
CA PHE A 58 -18.67 10.81 26.23
C PHE A 58 -19.83 10.51 25.28
N GLY A 59 -20.62 11.54 24.90
CA GLY A 59 -21.72 11.39 23.94
C GLY A 59 -21.23 11.02 22.54
N VAL A 60 -20.12 11.60 22.10
CA VAL A 60 -19.48 11.25 20.83
C VAL A 60 -18.94 9.81 20.84
N MET A 61 -18.34 9.34 21.95
CA MET A 61 -17.91 7.93 22.07
C MET A 61 -19.05 6.91 21.92
N ILE A 62 -20.25 7.22 22.43
CA ILE A 62 -21.40 6.32 22.36
C ILE A 62 -22.05 6.32 20.96
N GLN A 63 -22.00 7.45 20.25
CA GLN A 63 -22.61 7.60 18.92
C GLN A 63 -21.72 7.11 17.77
N PHE A 64 -20.46 6.73 18.03
CA PHE A 64 -19.59 6.19 16.99
C PHE A 64 -20.13 4.86 16.44
N PRO A 65 -20.05 4.62 15.11
CA PRO A 65 -20.46 3.36 14.49
C PRO A 65 -19.43 2.26 14.75
N TRP A 66 -19.38 1.77 16.00
CA TRP A 66 -18.46 0.72 16.46
C TRP A 66 -18.53 -0.54 15.60
N MET A 67 -19.73 -0.93 15.16
CA MET A 67 -19.93 -2.09 14.30
C MET A 67 -19.27 -1.93 12.92
N SER A 68 -19.36 -0.73 12.32
CA SER A 68 -18.71 -0.47 11.02
C SER A 68 -17.20 -0.50 11.15
N ILE A 69 -16.64 0.01 12.25
CA ILE A 69 -15.19 0.00 12.50
C ILE A 69 -14.69 -1.42 12.75
N LEU A 70 -15.41 -2.20 13.56
CA LEU A 70 -15.05 -3.59 13.81
C LEU A 70 -15.12 -4.41 12.52
N TYR A 71 -16.15 -4.20 11.70
CA TYR A 71 -16.29 -4.86 10.42
C TYR A 71 -15.16 -4.47 9.45
N THR A 72 -14.91 -3.19 9.22
CA THR A 72 -13.85 -2.77 8.28
C THR A 72 -12.46 -3.09 8.80
N GLY A 73 -12.21 -2.92 10.11
CA GLY A 73 -10.91 -3.18 10.71
C GLY A 73 -10.59 -4.66 10.82
N ILE A 74 -11.45 -5.45 11.46
CA ILE A 74 -11.15 -6.87 11.70
C ILE A 74 -11.41 -7.65 10.41
N PHE A 75 -12.57 -7.49 9.78
CA PHE A 75 -12.89 -8.31 8.63
C PHE A 75 -12.13 -7.84 7.39
N SER A 76 -12.24 -6.57 6.99
CA SER A 76 -11.60 -6.11 5.76
C SER A 76 -10.07 -6.07 5.88
N THR A 77 -9.52 -5.39 6.90
CA THR A 77 -8.07 -5.20 6.98
C THR A 77 -7.33 -6.48 7.34
N THR A 78 -7.78 -7.25 8.35
CA THR A 78 -7.09 -8.50 8.69
C THR A 78 -7.16 -9.52 7.54
N PHE A 79 -8.30 -9.62 6.86
CA PHE A 79 -8.42 -10.52 5.71
C PHE A 79 -7.53 -10.07 4.54
N CYS A 80 -7.52 -8.79 4.18
CA CYS A 80 -6.63 -8.27 3.13
C CYS A 80 -5.16 -8.54 3.46
N LEU A 81 -4.70 -8.17 4.66
CA LEU A 81 -3.31 -8.38 5.07
C LEU A 81 -2.95 -9.87 5.11
N TRP A 82 -3.87 -10.73 5.55
CA TRP A 82 -3.64 -12.16 5.55
C TRP A 82 -3.50 -12.70 4.12
N ALA A 83 -4.40 -12.32 3.21
CA ALA A 83 -4.36 -12.71 1.81
C ALA A 83 -3.10 -12.16 1.11
N GLU A 84 -2.70 -10.93 1.41
CA GLU A 84 -1.49 -10.29 0.91
C GLU A 84 -0.23 -11.06 1.33
N VAL A 85 -0.11 -11.38 2.62
CA VAL A 85 1.00 -12.19 3.14
C VAL A 85 0.98 -13.61 2.58
N ALA A 86 -0.21 -14.20 2.37
CA ALA A 86 -0.34 -15.52 1.75
C ALA A 86 0.12 -15.49 0.28
N ALA A 87 -0.32 -14.51 -0.51
CA ALA A 87 0.06 -14.37 -1.92
C ALA A 87 1.57 -14.11 -2.08
N MET A 88 2.16 -13.28 -1.23
CA MET A 88 3.60 -12.98 -1.29
C MET A 88 4.49 -14.18 -0.92
N ARG A 89 3.95 -15.27 -0.35
CA ARG A 89 4.74 -16.48 -0.07
C ARG A 89 5.08 -17.29 -1.31
N ASP A 90 4.25 -17.19 -2.35
CA ASP A 90 4.33 -18.00 -3.56
C ASP A 90 4.82 -17.22 -4.79
N VAL A 91 4.88 -15.89 -4.71
CA VAL A 91 5.21 -14.98 -5.82
C VAL A 91 6.61 -14.39 -5.67
N SER A 92 7.35 -14.26 -6.77
CA SER A 92 8.71 -13.68 -6.77
C SER A 92 8.70 -12.17 -6.44
N ALA A 93 9.83 -11.62 -5.99
CA ALA A 93 9.93 -10.20 -5.63
C ALA A 93 9.61 -9.26 -6.81
N THR A 94 10.00 -9.63 -8.03
CA THR A 94 9.74 -8.86 -9.25
C THR A 94 8.25 -8.87 -9.61
N GLU A 95 7.59 -10.03 -9.57
CA GLU A 95 6.16 -10.14 -9.83
C GLU A 95 5.34 -9.41 -8.77
N THR A 96 5.75 -9.50 -7.50
CA THR A 96 5.10 -8.78 -6.39
C THR A 96 5.16 -7.27 -6.61
N ALA A 97 6.33 -6.73 -7.01
CA ALA A 97 6.47 -5.30 -7.31
C ALA A 97 5.60 -4.85 -8.49
N ILE A 98 5.43 -5.70 -9.51
CA ILE A 98 4.52 -5.44 -10.63
C ILE A 98 3.07 -5.41 -10.15
N ILE A 99 2.66 -6.37 -9.31
CA ILE A 99 1.30 -6.44 -8.79
C ILE A 99 0.96 -5.20 -7.94
N TYR A 100 1.85 -4.78 -7.02
CA TYR A 100 1.65 -3.54 -6.26
C TYR A 100 1.64 -2.30 -7.14
N GLY A 101 2.48 -2.25 -8.19
CA GLY A 101 2.47 -1.16 -9.15
C GLY A 101 1.12 -1.02 -9.89
N LEU A 102 0.38 -2.12 -10.04
CA LEU A 102 -0.93 -2.15 -10.67
C LEU A 102 -2.10 -1.83 -9.73
N GLU A 103 -1.89 -1.76 -8.41
CA GLU A 103 -2.90 -1.38 -7.42
C GLU A 103 -3.71 -0.11 -7.79
N PRO A 104 -3.10 1.02 -8.19
CA PRO A 104 -3.85 2.21 -8.62
C PRO A 104 -4.72 1.98 -9.86
N VAL A 105 -4.32 1.07 -10.76
CA VAL A 105 -5.12 0.72 -11.96
C VAL A 105 -6.35 -0.07 -11.54
N TRP A 106 -6.17 -1.05 -10.64
CA TRP A 106 -7.29 -1.80 -10.05
C TRP A 106 -8.20 -0.87 -9.25
N GLY A 107 -7.65 0.03 -8.43
CA GLY A 107 -8.41 1.03 -7.69
C GLY A 107 -9.29 1.90 -8.61
N ALA A 108 -8.73 2.40 -9.71
CA ALA A 108 -9.49 3.17 -10.70
C ALA A 108 -10.55 2.32 -11.43
N ALA A 109 -10.26 1.05 -11.72
CA ALA A 109 -11.21 0.14 -12.34
C ALA A 109 -12.38 -0.19 -11.42
N PHE A 110 -12.12 -0.45 -10.13
CA PHE A 110 -13.16 -0.68 -9.13
C PHE A 110 -13.97 0.58 -8.83
N ALA A 111 -13.34 1.75 -8.77
CA ALA A 111 -14.06 3.02 -8.64
C ALA A 111 -15.01 3.26 -9.82
N TRP A 112 -14.57 2.99 -11.05
CA TRP A 112 -15.44 3.05 -12.22
C TRP A 112 -16.56 2.00 -12.18
N ALA A 113 -16.26 0.76 -11.80
CA ALA A 113 -17.25 -0.33 -11.79
C ALA A 113 -18.30 -0.19 -10.66
N MET A 114 -17.89 0.23 -9.46
CA MET A 114 -18.76 0.30 -8.28
C MET A 114 -19.39 1.68 -8.07
N LEU A 115 -18.64 2.77 -8.32
CA LEU A 115 -19.12 4.15 -8.12
C LEU A 115 -19.55 4.82 -9.43
N GLY A 116 -19.23 4.24 -10.60
CA GLY A 116 -19.55 4.84 -11.90
C GLY A 116 -18.70 6.07 -12.24
N GLU A 117 -17.59 6.29 -11.54
CA GLU A 117 -16.74 7.46 -11.76
C GLU A 117 -16.07 7.42 -13.14
N ARG A 118 -16.29 8.47 -13.95
CA ARG A 118 -15.70 8.56 -15.29
C ARG A 118 -14.19 8.76 -15.20
N TRP A 119 -13.45 7.92 -15.93
CA TRP A 119 -12.01 8.04 -16.05
C TRP A 119 -11.64 9.38 -16.72
N GLY A 120 -10.92 10.21 -15.97
CA GLY A 120 -10.32 11.43 -16.52
C GLY A 120 -9.19 11.08 -17.51
N MET A 121 -8.89 12.02 -18.40
CA MET A 121 -7.82 11.86 -19.40
C MET A 121 -6.45 11.63 -18.73
N THR A 122 -6.22 12.24 -17.57
CA THR A 122 -5.03 12.01 -16.73
C THR A 122 -4.97 10.60 -16.15
N GLY A 123 -6.12 10.01 -15.80
CA GLY A 123 -6.21 8.63 -15.29
C GLY A 123 -5.82 7.60 -16.36
N PHE A 124 -6.26 7.80 -17.60
CA PHE A 124 -5.85 6.96 -18.73
C PHE A 124 -4.36 7.04 -19.02
N VAL A 125 -3.77 8.24 -18.99
CA VAL A 125 -2.32 8.41 -19.20
C VAL A 125 -1.52 7.71 -18.10
N GLY A 126 -1.93 7.87 -16.84
CA GLY A 126 -1.30 7.18 -15.71
C GLY A 126 -1.39 5.67 -15.81
N ALA A 127 -2.59 5.13 -16.09
CA ALA A 127 -2.80 3.69 -16.25
C ALA A 127 -1.95 3.10 -17.40
N THR A 128 -1.86 3.83 -18.52
CA THR A 128 -1.02 3.41 -19.66
C THR A 128 0.46 3.36 -19.27
N PHE A 129 0.94 4.36 -18.53
CA PHE A 129 2.34 4.41 -18.11
C PHE A 129 2.71 3.28 -17.15
N ILE A 130 1.81 2.95 -16.21
CA ILE A 130 1.98 1.84 -15.28
C ILE A 130 2.05 0.52 -16.05
N ILE A 131 1.07 0.25 -16.93
CA ILE A 131 1.04 -1.00 -17.72
C ILE A 131 2.28 -1.12 -18.61
N ALA A 132 2.68 -0.03 -19.28
CA ALA A 132 3.88 -0.02 -20.12
C ALA A 132 5.15 -0.30 -19.32
N GLY A 133 5.29 0.31 -18.14
CA GLY A 133 6.40 0.05 -17.22
C GLY A 133 6.44 -1.41 -16.76
N SER A 134 5.30 -1.96 -16.34
CA SER A 134 5.17 -3.37 -15.94
C SER A 134 5.53 -4.33 -17.07
N PHE A 135 5.12 -4.04 -18.30
CA PHE A 135 5.42 -4.87 -19.47
C PHE A 135 6.91 -4.82 -19.84
N MET A 136 7.53 -3.63 -19.76
CA MET A 136 8.95 -3.44 -20.01
C MET A 136 9.81 -4.23 -19.03
N VAL A 137 9.45 -4.25 -17.74
CA VAL A 137 10.16 -5.03 -16.71
C VAL A 137 10.04 -6.53 -16.96
N GLN A 138 8.87 -7.02 -17.38
CA GLN A 138 8.70 -8.45 -17.71
C GLN A 138 9.50 -8.88 -18.93
N ILE A 139 9.54 -8.04 -19.98
CA ILE A 139 10.38 -8.29 -21.16
C ILE A 139 11.87 -8.29 -20.79
N LEU A 140 12.30 -7.34 -19.96
CA LEU A 140 13.71 -7.27 -19.57
C LEU A 140 14.13 -8.43 -18.66
N GLY A 141 13.20 -8.90 -17.82
CA GLY A 141 13.40 -10.06 -16.95
C GLY A 141 13.29 -11.41 -17.68
N SER A 142 12.66 -11.47 -18.85
CA SER A 142 12.48 -12.71 -19.62
C SER A 142 13.64 -13.03 -20.56
N PHE A 143 14.65 -12.17 -20.71
CA PHE A 143 15.92 -12.52 -21.37
C PHE A 143 16.73 -13.46 -20.46
N PRO A 144 16.78 -14.77 -20.74
CA PRO A 144 17.57 -15.70 -19.97
C PRO A 144 19.03 -15.59 -20.44
N ASP A 145 19.98 -15.72 -19.52
CA ASP A 145 21.41 -15.84 -19.79
C ASP A 145 21.67 -17.00 -20.80
N VAL A 146 21.67 -16.71 -22.10
CA VAL A 146 22.28 -17.55 -23.16
C VAL A 146 23.80 -17.40 -23.02
N SER A 147 24.37 -17.91 -21.93
CA SER A 147 25.82 -18.12 -21.74
C SER A 147 26.10 -18.86 -20.43
N ARG A 148 25.74 -20.14 -20.41
CA ARG A 148 26.45 -21.22 -19.70
C ARG A 148 26.25 -22.45 -20.59
N GLY A 149 27.05 -22.66 -21.63
CA GLY A 149 28.51 -22.61 -21.57
C GLY A 149 28.98 -23.85 -20.81
N ASP A 150 28.61 -25.00 -21.34
CA ASP A 150 29.33 -26.25 -21.41
C ASP A 150 30.83 -26.02 -21.13
N SER A 151 31.30 -26.51 -19.98
CA SER A 151 32.67 -26.99 -19.70
C SER A 151 32.68 -27.66 -18.33
#